data_AF-A0A7C5K6X2-F1
#
_entry.id   AF-A0A7C5K6X2-F1
#
_cell.length_a   1.000
_cell.length_b   1.000
_cell.length_c   1.000
_cell.angle_alpha   90.00
_cell.angle_beta   90.00
_cell.angle_gamma   90.00
#
_symmetry.space_group_name_H-M   'P 1'
#
loop_
_entity.id
_entity.type
_entity.pdbx_description
1 polymer ?
#
loop_
_entity_poly.entity_id
_entity_poly.type
_entity_poly.pdbx_seq_one_letter_code
_entity_poly.pdbx_strand_id
1 'polypeptide(L)'
;TLYNAMIAPLQPFALAGVIWYQGESNARRAQEYQTLFPALIHCWRAAWNRPELPFLFVQIAPHHSQPPEIREAQLLSWKKVPHTAMVVITDYGDAGNIHPKQKEPVGARLALAARAIAYGENIEYSGPVYESFKVDGHNVILSFSHVDGGLVAKGGALKGFTISGDGTNFVPAVAQIVGETVVVSSPEVAKPVAVRYGWANVPDVNLFNKADLPASPFRTDAP
;
A
#
# COMPACT_ATOMS: atom_id res chain seq x y z
N THR A 1 -10.35 -23.95 11.66
CA THR A 1 -11.84 -23.92 11.73
C THR A 1 -12.45 -23.02 10.66
N LEU A 2 -12.05 -21.75 10.47
CA LEU A 2 -12.64 -20.87 9.44
C LEU A 2 -12.49 -21.36 7.99
N TYR A 3 -11.27 -21.73 7.56
CA TYR A 3 -11.05 -22.19 6.17
C TYR A 3 -11.91 -23.41 5.80
N ASN A 4 -11.87 -24.46 6.63
CA ASN A 4 -12.63 -25.70 6.37
C ASN A 4 -14.16 -25.47 6.40
N ALA A 5 -14.64 -24.52 7.19
CA ALA A 5 -16.08 -24.26 7.31
C ALA A 5 -16.61 -23.32 6.21
N MET A 6 -15.82 -22.32 5.78
CA MET A 6 -16.30 -21.24 4.92
C MET A 6 -15.73 -21.27 3.50
N ILE A 7 -14.52 -21.79 3.32
CA ILE A 7 -13.78 -21.69 2.04
C ILE A 7 -13.67 -23.04 1.36
N ALA A 8 -13.28 -24.10 2.07
CA ALA A 8 -13.16 -25.45 1.50
C ALA A 8 -14.45 -25.94 0.81
N PRO A 9 -15.67 -25.68 1.34
CA PRO A 9 -16.90 -26.09 0.65
C PRO A 9 -17.15 -25.39 -0.68
N LEU A 10 -16.43 -24.31 -0.99
CA LEU A 10 -16.56 -23.57 -2.25
C LEU A 10 -15.70 -24.16 -3.38
N GLN A 11 -14.81 -25.12 -3.08
CA GLN A 11 -13.91 -25.72 -4.07
C GLN A 11 -14.60 -26.31 -5.32
N PRO A 12 -15.82 -26.87 -5.25
CA PRO A 12 -16.52 -27.34 -6.44
C PRO A 12 -16.92 -26.22 -7.43
N PHE A 13 -16.89 -24.95 -7.02
CA PHE A 13 -17.24 -23.82 -7.87
C PHE A 13 -16.02 -23.19 -8.54
N ALA A 14 -16.21 -22.74 -9.78
CA ALA A 14 -15.23 -21.92 -10.47
C ALA A 14 -15.14 -20.53 -9.83
N LEU A 15 -13.92 -20.05 -9.57
CA LEU A 15 -13.65 -18.71 -9.07
C LEU A 15 -12.98 -17.86 -10.15
N ALA A 16 -13.45 -16.62 -10.33
CA ALA A 16 -12.75 -15.62 -11.14
C ALA A 16 -11.55 -14.99 -10.38
N GLY A 17 -11.60 -14.99 -9.05
CA GLY A 17 -10.57 -14.43 -8.18
C GLY A 17 -11.05 -14.35 -6.73
N VAL A 18 -10.21 -13.77 -5.87
CA VAL A 18 -10.47 -13.59 -4.45
C VAL A 18 -10.34 -12.11 -4.09
N ILE A 19 -11.25 -11.62 -3.25
CA ILE A 19 -11.12 -10.33 -2.57
C ILE A 19 -10.86 -10.60 -1.08
N TRP A 20 -9.82 -9.99 -0.54
CA TRP A 20 -9.40 -10.18 0.84
C TRP A 20 -9.18 -8.85 1.55
N TYR A 21 -9.98 -8.59 2.58
CA TYR A 21 -9.79 -7.43 3.45
C TYR A 21 -9.66 -7.93 4.89
N GLN A 22 -8.40 -8.10 5.29
CA GLN A 22 -8.02 -8.46 6.65
C GLN A 22 -6.58 -8.00 6.89
N GLY A 23 -6.26 -7.70 8.14
CA GLY A 23 -4.90 -7.48 8.63
C GLY A 23 -4.89 -6.89 10.04
N GLU A 24 -6.02 -6.33 10.47
CA GLU A 24 -6.19 -5.57 11.70
C GLU A 24 -5.85 -6.40 12.95
N SER A 25 -6.20 -7.70 12.98
CA SER A 25 -5.86 -8.62 14.08
C SER A 25 -4.43 -9.18 14.00
N ASN A 26 -3.69 -8.83 12.96
CA ASN A 26 -2.28 -9.17 12.75
C ASN A 26 -1.36 -7.97 12.90
N ALA A 27 -1.88 -6.79 13.28
CA ALA A 27 -1.12 -5.55 13.30
C ALA A 27 0.20 -5.62 14.11
N ARG A 28 0.16 -6.26 15.28
CA ARG A 28 1.33 -6.47 16.15
C ARG A 28 2.22 -7.66 15.74
N ARG A 29 1.85 -8.34 14.65
CA ARG A 29 2.48 -9.54 14.10
C ARG A 29 2.78 -9.34 12.60
N ALA A 30 3.10 -8.10 12.22
CA ALA A 30 3.32 -7.71 10.84
C ALA A 30 4.44 -8.53 10.17
N GLN A 31 5.52 -8.83 10.89
CA GLN A 31 6.61 -9.67 10.38
C GLN A 31 6.13 -11.09 10.04
N GLU A 32 5.32 -11.72 10.90
CA GLU A 32 4.72 -13.02 10.61
C GLU A 32 3.73 -12.94 9.44
N TYR A 33 3.00 -11.83 9.32
CA TYR A 33 2.06 -11.61 8.22
C TYR A 33 2.74 -11.63 6.84
N GLN A 34 4.00 -11.17 6.75
CA GLN A 34 4.80 -11.24 5.51
C GLN A 34 5.05 -12.68 5.03
N THR A 35 4.94 -13.67 5.91
CA THR A 35 5.07 -15.09 5.57
C THR A 35 3.69 -15.73 5.41
N LEU A 36 2.78 -15.47 6.36
CA LEU A 36 1.48 -16.13 6.44
C LEU A 36 0.54 -15.72 5.31
N PHE A 37 0.55 -14.44 4.90
CA PHE A 37 -0.38 -13.98 3.87
C PHE A 37 -0.02 -14.52 2.47
N PRO A 38 1.24 -14.46 2.00
CA PRO A 38 1.64 -15.17 0.79
C PRO A 38 1.34 -16.68 0.84
N ALA A 39 1.60 -17.34 1.98
CA ALA A 39 1.28 -18.75 2.15
C ALA A 39 -0.22 -19.04 2.00
N LEU A 40 -1.10 -18.19 2.55
CA LEU A 40 -2.55 -18.29 2.35
C LEU A 40 -2.92 -18.23 0.86
N ILE A 41 -2.37 -17.25 0.13
CA ILE A 41 -2.61 -17.10 -1.31
C ILE A 41 -2.19 -18.37 -2.06
N HIS A 42 -0.99 -18.89 -1.78
CA HIS A 42 -0.50 -20.12 -2.41
C HIS A 42 -1.34 -21.36 -2.06
N CYS A 43 -1.77 -21.51 -0.81
CA CYS A 43 -2.64 -22.60 -0.39
C CYS A 43 -3.99 -22.57 -1.13
N TRP A 44 -4.59 -21.39 -1.31
CA TRP A 44 -5.88 -21.26 -2.00
C TRP A 44 -5.71 -21.49 -3.51
N ARG A 45 -4.62 -21.00 -4.11
CA ARG A 45 -4.28 -21.31 -5.50
C ARG A 45 -4.11 -22.82 -5.73
N ALA A 46 -3.43 -23.52 -4.82
CA ALA A 46 -3.25 -24.96 -4.88
C ALA A 46 -4.58 -25.72 -4.74
N ALA A 47 -5.44 -25.31 -3.80
CA ALA A 47 -6.75 -25.89 -3.57
C ALA A 47 -7.68 -25.84 -4.81
N TRP A 48 -7.55 -24.81 -5.65
CA TRP A 48 -8.29 -24.69 -6.92
C TRP A 48 -7.50 -25.19 -8.14
N ASN A 49 -6.27 -25.66 -7.98
CA ASN A 49 -5.34 -25.96 -9.07
C ASN A 49 -5.20 -24.78 -10.06
N ARG A 50 -5.11 -23.56 -9.54
CA ARG A 50 -4.99 -22.31 -10.32
C ARG A 50 -3.82 -21.47 -9.78
N PRO A 51 -2.58 -21.68 -10.26
CA PRO A 51 -1.39 -20.99 -9.75
C PRO A 51 -1.41 -19.47 -9.98
N GLU A 52 -2.26 -18.99 -10.88
CA GLU A 52 -2.42 -17.58 -11.23
C GLU A 52 -3.81 -17.04 -10.83
N LEU A 53 -4.55 -17.72 -9.93
CA LEU A 53 -5.83 -17.21 -9.44
C LEU A 53 -5.64 -15.77 -8.92
N PRO A 54 -6.37 -14.77 -9.47
CA PRO A 54 -6.27 -13.39 -9.03
C PRO A 54 -6.58 -13.25 -7.54
N PHE A 55 -5.73 -12.52 -6.83
CA PHE A 55 -5.92 -12.22 -5.41
C PHE A 55 -5.83 -10.72 -5.16
N LEU A 56 -6.97 -10.09 -4.89
CA LEU A 56 -7.08 -8.65 -4.67
C LEU A 56 -7.25 -8.40 -3.18
N PHE A 57 -6.52 -7.46 -2.61
CA PHE A 57 -6.61 -7.20 -1.19
C PHE A 57 -6.52 -5.73 -0.84
N VAL A 58 -6.98 -5.38 0.35
CA VAL A 58 -7.04 -3.99 0.82
C VAL A 58 -5.89 -3.75 1.80
N GLN A 59 -5.09 -2.72 1.54
CA GLN A 59 -4.14 -2.22 2.53
C GLN A 59 -4.94 -1.60 3.69
N ILE A 60 -4.76 -2.09 4.90
CA ILE A 60 -5.68 -1.77 5.99
C ILE A 60 -5.76 -0.27 6.29
N ALA A 61 -6.94 0.15 6.72
CA ALA A 61 -7.24 1.54 7.00
C ALA A 61 -6.40 2.11 8.17
N PRO A 62 -6.14 3.43 8.17
CA PRO A 62 -5.65 4.18 9.32
C PRO A 62 -6.51 3.97 10.56
N HIS A 63 -5.87 3.64 11.69
CA HIS A 63 -6.51 3.55 13.00
C HIS A 63 -5.44 3.59 14.10
N HIS A 64 -5.75 4.13 15.28
CA HIS A 64 -4.77 4.33 16.35
C HIS A 64 -4.05 3.04 16.79
N SER A 65 -4.69 1.88 16.65
CA SER A 65 -4.14 0.56 17.02
C SER A 65 -3.41 -0.17 15.89
N GLN A 66 -3.32 0.44 14.70
CA GLN A 66 -2.76 -0.18 13.49
C GLN A 66 -1.40 0.44 13.16
N PRO A 67 -0.30 -0.12 13.70
CA PRO A 67 1.05 0.34 13.39
C PRO A 67 1.37 0.26 11.88
N PRO A 68 2.24 1.13 11.33
CA PRO A 68 2.48 1.19 9.88
C PRO A 68 3.04 -0.11 9.29
N GLU A 69 3.71 -0.94 10.09
CA GLU A 69 4.37 -2.18 9.68
C GLU A 69 3.40 -3.19 9.04
N ILE A 70 2.13 -3.25 9.47
CA ILE A 70 1.17 -4.16 8.84
C ILE A 70 0.76 -3.71 7.43
N ARG A 71 0.71 -2.39 7.17
CA ARG A 71 0.52 -1.86 5.81
C ARG A 71 1.73 -2.15 4.93
N GLU A 72 2.93 -2.05 5.50
CA GLU A 72 4.16 -2.48 4.82
C GLU A 72 4.14 -3.98 4.51
N ALA A 73 3.73 -4.83 5.46
CA ALA A 73 3.65 -6.27 5.23
C ALA A 73 2.71 -6.63 4.07
N GLN A 74 1.60 -5.90 3.92
CA GLN A 74 0.69 -6.02 2.79
C GLN A 74 1.33 -5.56 1.48
N LEU A 75 2.04 -4.41 1.48
CA LEU A 75 2.79 -3.93 0.33
C LEU A 75 3.88 -4.92 -0.12
N LEU A 76 4.64 -5.48 0.82
CA LEU A 76 5.67 -6.48 0.55
C LEU A 76 5.07 -7.78 0.01
N SER A 77 3.88 -8.18 0.48
CA SER A 77 3.17 -9.33 -0.07
C SER A 77 2.77 -9.07 -1.53
N TRP A 78 2.28 -7.87 -1.85
CA TRP A 78 1.96 -7.49 -3.22
C TRP A 78 3.18 -7.55 -4.14
N LYS A 79 4.32 -6.98 -3.71
CA LYS A 79 5.57 -6.98 -4.48
C LYS A 79 6.13 -8.38 -4.72
N LYS A 80 5.87 -9.35 -3.83
CA LYS A 80 6.42 -10.72 -3.90
C LYS A 80 5.53 -11.69 -4.66
N VAL A 81 4.20 -11.50 -4.64
CA VAL A 81 3.24 -12.49 -5.13
C VAL A 81 2.59 -12.02 -6.44
N PRO A 82 2.88 -12.66 -7.59
CA PRO A 82 2.30 -12.25 -8.88
C PRO A 82 0.80 -12.54 -8.94
N HIS A 83 0.11 -11.93 -9.92
CA HIS A 83 -1.35 -12.01 -10.09
C HIS A 83 -2.10 -11.54 -8.84
N THR A 84 -1.60 -10.47 -8.22
CA THR A 84 -2.25 -9.82 -7.08
C THR A 84 -2.29 -8.31 -7.28
N ALA A 85 -3.25 -7.65 -6.61
CA ALA A 85 -3.27 -6.21 -6.48
C ALA A 85 -3.68 -5.78 -5.08
N MET A 86 -3.06 -4.70 -4.61
CA MET A 86 -3.34 -4.07 -3.33
C MET A 86 -4.06 -2.74 -3.54
N VAL A 87 -5.22 -2.59 -2.91
CA VAL A 87 -6.00 -1.35 -2.91
C VAL A 87 -5.63 -0.53 -1.69
N VAL A 88 -5.10 0.67 -1.91
CA VAL A 88 -4.76 1.63 -0.85
C VAL A 88 -6.00 2.42 -0.45
N ILE A 89 -6.23 2.57 0.85
CA ILE A 89 -7.40 3.27 1.43
C ILE A 89 -7.02 4.17 2.61
N THR A 90 -5.81 4.72 2.60
CA THR A 90 -5.32 5.66 3.62
C THR A 90 -6.18 6.93 3.74
N ASP A 91 -6.96 7.25 2.71
CA ASP A 91 -7.91 8.36 2.64
C ASP A 91 -9.31 8.06 3.20
N TYR A 92 -9.61 6.81 3.55
CA TYR A 92 -10.93 6.38 4.05
C TYR A 92 -10.88 5.68 5.42
N GLY A 93 -9.91 6.05 6.27
CA GLY A 93 -9.81 5.57 7.65
C GLY A 93 -10.67 6.34 8.66
N ASP A 94 -10.74 5.81 9.87
CA ASP A 94 -11.28 6.49 11.05
C ASP A 94 -10.36 6.17 12.23
N ALA A 95 -9.75 7.22 12.82
CA ALA A 95 -8.76 7.06 13.86
C ALA A 95 -9.28 6.30 15.08
N GLY A 96 -10.57 6.43 15.41
CA GLY A 96 -11.22 5.86 16.59
C GLY A 96 -12.17 4.70 16.30
N ASN A 97 -12.37 4.35 15.03
CA ASN A 97 -13.21 3.23 14.63
C ASN A 97 -12.50 2.35 13.61
N ILE A 98 -12.10 1.16 14.05
CA ILE A 98 -11.43 0.15 13.22
C ILE A 98 -12.28 -0.33 12.04
N HIS A 99 -13.59 -0.06 12.05
CA HIS A 99 -14.52 -0.37 10.97
C HIS A 99 -14.94 0.91 10.21
N PRO A 100 -14.12 1.41 9.25
CA PRO A 100 -14.41 2.65 8.56
C PRO A 100 -15.73 2.57 7.80
N LYS A 101 -16.55 3.62 7.88
CA LYS A 101 -17.92 3.63 7.34
C LYS A 101 -17.97 3.64 5.81
N GLN A 102 -17.00 4.28 5.17
CA GLN A 102 -16.96 4.42 3.72
C GLN A 102 -16.44 3.11 3.08
N LYS A 103 -17.37 2.26 2.62
CA LYS A 103 -17.05 0.99 1.96
C LYS A 103 -17.19 1.03 0.44
N GLU A 104 -18.04 1.92 -0.09
CA GLU A 104 -18.24 2.07 -1.53
C GLU A 104 -16.93 2.41 -2.27
N PRO A 105 -16.09 3.36 -1.81
CA PRO A 105 -14.81 3.64 -2.49
C PRO A 105 -13.85 2.44 -2.46
N VAL A 106 -13.88 1.65 -1.38
CA VAL A 106 -13.06 0.43 -1.24
C VAL A 106 -13.49 -0.60 -2.30
N GLY A 107 -14.80 -0.83 -2.44
CA GLY A 107 -15.36 -1.72 -3.45
C GLY A 107 -15.06 -1.25 -4.87
N ALA A 108 -15.18 0.05 -5.14
CA ALA A 108 -14.88 0.63 -6.45
C ALA A 108 -13.40 0.42 -6.86
N ARG A 109 -12.47 0.63 -5.94
CA ARG A 109 -11.04 0.38 -6.19
C ARG A 109 -10.72 -1.11 -6.36
N LEU A 110 -11.38 -2.00 -5.62
CA LEU A 110 -11.26 -3.44 -5.82
C LEU A 110 -11.82 -3.88 -7.18
N ALA A 111 -12.93 -3.29 -7.63
CA ALA A 111 -13.47 -3.55 -8.96
C ALA A 111 -12.52 -3.07 -10.06
N LEU A 112 -11.88 -1.91 -9.90
CA LEU A 112 -10.85 -1.40 -10.80
C LEU A 112 -9.64 -2.35 -10.88
N ALA A 113 -9.14 -2.81 -9.72
CA ALA A 113 -8.08 -3.82 -9.64
C ALA A 113 -8.50 -5.15 -10.28
N ALA A 114 -9.75 -5.58 -10.16
CA ALA A 114 -10.25 -6.79 -10.80
C ALA A 114 -10.24 -6.67 -12.33
N ARG A 115 -10.67 -5.53 -12.88
CA ARG A 115 -10.64 -5.25 -14.32
C ARG A 115 -9.23 -5.39 -14.89
N ALA A 116 -8.24 -4.83 -14.21
CA ALA A 116 -6.84 -4.94 -14.63
C ALA A 116 -6.29 -6.38 -14.48
N ILE A 117 -6.40 -6.97 -13.28
CA ILE A 117 -5.69 -8.21 -12.94
C ILE A 117 -6.45 -9.48 -13.37
N ALA A 118 -7.77 -9.52 -13.16
CA ALA A 118 -8.57 -10.70 -13.44
C ALA A 118 -9.13 -10.72 -14.88
N TYR A 119 -9.36 -9.54 -15.46
CA TYR A 119 -9.95 -9.40 -16.79
C TYR A 119 -9.00 -8.85 -17.86
N GLY A 120 -7.76 -8.49 -17.48
CA GLY A 120 -6.70 -8.13 -18.42
C GLY A 120 -6.90 -6.78 -19.12
N GLU A 121 -7.72 -5.89 -18.57
CA GLU A 121 -7.90 -4.56 -19.13
C GLU A 121 -6.63 -3.71 -18.91
N ASN A 122 -6.18 -2.99 -19.95
CA ASN A 122 -5.08 -2.05 -19.85
C ASN A 122 -5.55 -0.72 -19.23
N ILE A 123 -5.68 -0.70 -17.90
CA ILE A 123 -6.14 0.45 -17.11
C ILE A 123 -5.26 0.62 -15.87
N GLU A 124 -5.05 1.87 -15.45
CA GLU A 124 -4.42 2.13 -14.16
C GLU A 124 -5.35 1.67 -13.03
N TYR A 125 -4.79 0.96 -12.05
CA TYR A 125 -5.55 0.33 -10.97
C TYR A 125 -4.97 0.57 -9.57
N SER A 126 -3.78 1.18 -9.47
CA SER A 126 -3.17 1.55 -8.20
C SER A 126 -2.76 3.02 -8.20
N GLY A 127 -2.61 3.58 -7.00
CA GLY A 127 -1.91 4.85 -6.81
C GLY A 127 -0.40 4.65 -6.76
N PRO A 128 0.37 5.75 -6.60
CA PRO A 128 1.83 5.71 -6.64
C PRO A 128 2.44 4.71 -5.65
N VAL A 129 3.37 3.90 -6.13
CA VAL A 129 4.10 2.93 -5.31
C VAL A 129 5.58 3.27 -5.37
N TYR A 130 6.19 3.50 -4.21
CA TYR A 130 7.62 3.81 -4.12
C TYR A 130 8.48 2.70 -4.76
N GLU A 131 9.42 3.12 -5.61
CA GLU A 131 10.38 2.26 -6.31
C GLU A 131 11.81 2.48 -5.84
N SER A 132 12.30 3.72 -5.92
CA SER A 132 13.69 4.04 -5.60
C SER A 132 13.87 5.49 -5.18
N PHE A 133 15.00 5.80 -4.56
CA PHE A 133 15.41 7.16 -4.28
C PHE A 133 16.85 7.44 -4.72
N LYS A 134 17.13 8.73 -4.95
CA LYS A 134 18.48 9.26 -5.17
C LYS A 134 18.71 10.46 -4.26
N VAL A 135 19.89 10.54 -3.67
CA VAL A 135 20.33 11.73 -2.93
C VAL A 135 21.01 12.70 -3.89
N ASP A 136 20.60 13.97 -3.84
CA ASP A 136 21.22 15.08 -4.57
C ASP A 136 21.44 16.27 -3.63
N GLY A 137 22.66 16.38 -3.09
CA GLY A 137 22.98 17.33 -2.03
C GLY A 137 22.17 17.06 -0.76
N HIS A 138 21.31 18.02 -0.39
CA HIS A 138 20.39 17.91 0.75
C HIS A 138 18.97 17.46 0.36
N ASN A 139 18.75 17.15 -0.92
CA ASN A 139 17.49 16.67 -1.44
C ASN A 139 17.50 15.15 -1.61
N VAL A 140 16.33 14.55 -1.43
CA VAL A 140 16.05 13.16 -1.81
C VAL A 140 15.00 13.17 -2.91
N ILE A 141 15.34 12.61 -4.06
CA ILE A 141 14.46 12.48 -5.22
C ILE A 141 13.88 11.07 -5.20
N LEU A 142 12.56 10.97 -5.04
CA LEU A 142 11.80 9.72 -4.98
C LEU A 142 11.13 9.42 -6.33
N SER A 143 11.17 8.16 -6.73
CA SER A 143 10.52 7.63 -7.93
C SER A 143 9.43 6.62 -7.57
N PHE A 144 8.43 6.50 -8.44
CA PHE A 144 7.23 5.72 -8.19
C PHE A 144 6.78 4.99 -9.47
N SER A 145 6.24 3.77 -9.32
CA SER A 145 5.33 3.17 -10.29
C SER A 145 3.91 3.68 -10.08
N HIS A 146 3.00 3.34 -11.01
CA HIS A 146 1.58 3.68 -10.94
C HIS A 146 1.34 5.20 -10.86
N VAL A 147 2.14 5.97 -11.62
CA VAL A 147 2.03 7.44 -11.69
C VAL A 147 0.95 7.91 -12.67
N ASP A 148 0.51 7.07 -13.62
CA ASP A 148 -0.52 7.37 -14.62
C ASP A 148 -0.48 8.80 -15.18
N GLY A 149 0.62 9.14 -15.87
CA GLY A 149 0.80 10.46 -16.46
C GLY A 149 1.00 11.61 -15.47
N GLY A 150 1.10 11.35 -14.16
CA GLY A 150 1.68 12.27 -13.19
C GLY A 150 1.18 12.15 -11.75
N LEU A 151 1.95 12.74 -10.84
CA LEU A 151 1.63 12.83 -9.41
C LEU A 151 0.76 14.05 -9.10
N VAL A 152 -0.08 13.93 -8.08
CA VAL A 152 -1.00 14.96 -7.60
C VAL A 152 -0.91 15.09 -6.09
N ALA A 153 -0.81 16.33 -5.59
CA ALA A 153 -0.97 16.66 -4.18
C ALA A 153 -2.41 17.13 -3.93
N LYS A 154 -3.25 16.27 -3.33
CA LYS A 154 -4.66 16.63 -3.09
C LYS A 154 -4.79 17.62 -1.94
N GLY A 155 -5.56 18.67 -2.15
CA GLY A 155 -5.91 19.62 -1.08
C GLY A 155 -4.76 20.49 -0.58
N GLY A 156 -3.70 20.70 -1.38
CA GLY A 156 -2.64 21.67 -1.10
C GLY A 156 -1.23 21.08 -1.17
N ALA A 157 -0.32 21.58 -0.33
CA ALA A 157 1.06 21.11 -0.26
C ALA A 157 1.12 19.63 0.17
N LEU A 158 2.16 18.91 -0.28
CA LEU A 158 2.37 17.52 0.11
C LEU A 158 2.57 17.38 1.62
N LYS A 159 2.00 16.31 2.18
CA LYS A 159 2.04 15.98 3.60
C LYS A 159 2.57 14.58 3.84
N GLY A 160 2.88 14.29 5.10
CA GLY A 160 3.19 12.95 5.57
C GLY A 160 4.61 12.45 5.27
N PHE A 161 5.51 13.34 4.84
CA PHE A 161 6.92 13.04 4.62
C PHE A 161 7.77 13.33 5.85
N THR A 162 8.64 12.39 6.19
CA THR A 162 9.72 12.58 7.17
C THR A 162 11.05 12.12 6.57
N ILE A 163 12.15 12.75 6.99
CA ILE A 163 13.48 12.53 6.46
C ILE A 163 14.48 12.32 7.61
N SER A 164 15.51 11.53 7.36
CA SER A 164 16.54 11.22 8.35
C SER A 164 17.93 11.29 7.73
N GLY A 165 18.89 11.81 8.48
CA GLY A 165 20.32 11.82 8.13
C GLY A 165 21.12 10.65 8.69
N ASP A 166 20.57 9.91 9.65
CA ASP A 166 21.22 8.75 10.29
C ASP A 166 20.43 7.44 10.15
N GLY A 167 19.26 7.49 9.51
CA GLY A 167 18.37 6.35 9.29
C GLY A 167 17.54 5.95 10.52
N THR A 168 17.65 6.66 11.63
CA THR A 168 16.96 6.33 12.90
C THR A 168 16.12 7.49 13.43
N ASN A 169 16.63 8.72 13.37
CA ASN A 169 15.94 9.92 13.79
C ASN A 169 15.27 10.58 12.58
N PHE A 170 13.94 10.53 12.52
CA PHE A 170 13.14 11.10 11.45
C PHE A 170 12.52 12.42 11.89
N VAL A 171 12.76 13.48 11.13
CA VAL A 171 12.17 14.81 11.31
C VAL A 171 11.18 15.12 10.18
N PRO A 172 10.22 16.05 10.37
CA PRO A 172 9.35 16.50 9.29
C PRO A 172 10.15 17.01 8.08
N ALA A 173 9.62 16.76 6.88
CA ALA A 173 10.24 17.18 5.62
C ALA A 173 9.26 17.96 4.75
N VAL A 174 9.79 18.89 3.97
CA VAL A 174 9.06 19.54 2.87
C VAL A 174 9.20 18.64 1.65
N ALA A 175 8.08 18.41 0.95
CA ALA A 175 8.04 17.61 -0.26
C ALA A 175 7.36 18.39 -1.39
N GLN A 176 7.88 18.24 -2.61
CA GLN A 176 7.34 18.87 -3.81
C GLN A 176 7.33 17.88 -4.98
N ILE A 177 6.30 17.95 -5.81
CA ILE A 177 6.21 17.17 -7.04
C ILE A 177 7.01 17.89 -8.12
N VAL A 178 7.96 17.18 -8.74
CA VAL A 178 8.75 17.65 -9.88
C VAL A 178 8.66 16.61 -10.99
N GLY A 179 7.84 16.88 -12.00
CA GLY A 179 7.48 15.89 -13.02
C GLY A 179 6.77 14.68 -12.39
N GLU A 180 7.33 13.49 -12.57
CA GLU A 180 6.84 12.23 -11.99
C GLU A 180 7.59 11.82 -10.71
N THR A 181 8.40 12.73 -10.16
CA THR A 181 9.17 12.50 -8.94
C THR A 181 8.66 13.35 -7.78
N VAL A 182 9.00 12.94 -6.56
CA VAL A 182 8.84 13.77 -5.36
C VAL A 182 10.22 14.12 -4.83
N VAL A 183 10.51 15.41 -4.71
CA VAL A 183 11.73 15.93 -4.09
C VAL A 183 11.44 16.26 -2.64
N VAL A 184 12.22 15.69 -1.72
CA VAL A 184 12.04 15.80 -0.27
C VAL A 184 13.30 16.39 0.36
N SER A 185 13.13 17.35 1.26
CA SER A 185 14.24 17.94 2.02
C SER A 185 13.80 18.48 3.38
N SER A 186 14.77 18.73 4.26
CA SER A 186 14.54 19.41 5.54
C SER A 186 15.76 20.27 5.88
N PRO A 187 15.56 21.50 6.39
CA PRO A 187 16.68 22.34 6.86
C PRO A 187 17.45 21.69 8.03
N GLU A 188 16.84 20.74 8.74
CA GLU A 188 17.45 20.02 9.85
C GLU A 188 18.35 18.85 9.38
N VAL A 189 18.28 18.46 8.10
CA VAL A 189 18.99 17.29 7.56
C VAL A 189 19.84 17.68 6.35
N ALA A 190 21.12 17.98 6.59
CA ALA A 190 22.05 18.37 5.54
C ALA A 190 22.49 17.21 4.62
N LYS A 191 22.49 15.97 5.14
CA LYS A 191 22.93 14.76 4.42
C LYS A 191 21.90 13.65 4.63
N PRO A 192 20.81 13.62 3.85
CA PRO A 192 19.76 12.65 4.05
C PRO A 192 20.19 11.25 3.60
N VAL A 193 19.78 10.24 4.35
CA VAL A 193 20.01 8.82 4.05
C VAL A 193 18.72 8.03 3.93
N ALA A 194 17.60 8.54 4.48
CA ALA A 194 16.32 7.87 4.42
C ALA A 194 15.13 8.84 4.41
N VAL A 195 14.04 8.41 3.79
CA VAL A 195 12.74 9.08 3.76
C VAL A 195 11.64 8.09 4.12
N ARG A 196 10.58 8.59 4.75
CA ARG A 196 9.34 7.87 5.02
C ARG A 196 8.16 8.70 4.54
N TYR A 197 7.12 8.02 4.07
CA TYR A 197 5.85 8.63 3.70
C TYR A 197 4.70 7.89 4.38
N GLY A 198 3.85 8.61 5.10
CA GLY A 198 2.69 8.03 5.78
C GLY A 198 3.04 6.99 6.85
N TRP A 199 4.27 7.02 7.38
CA TRP A 199 4.78 6.04 8.34
C TRP A 199 4.30 6.35 9.77
N ALA A 200 2.99 6.23 9.96
CA ALA A 200 2.31 6.46 11.23
C ALA A 200 1.07 5.56 11.33
N ASN A 201 0.49 5.42 12.52
CA ASN A 201 -0.74 4.62 12.71
C ASN A 201 -1.94 5.26 11.99
N VAL A 202 -2.05 6.59 12.08
CA VAL A 202 -3.06 7.41 11.43
C VAL A 202 -2.37 8.50 10.59
N PRO A 203 -1.91 8.18 9.36
CA PRO A 203 -1.18 9.14 8.53
C PRO A 203 -2.10 10.24 7.98
N ASP A 204 -1.64 11.50 8.04
CA ASP A 204 -2.19 12.62 7.24
C ASP A 204 -1.38 12.73 5.94
N VAL A 205 -1.97 12.23 4.85
CA VAL A 205 -1.28 11.97 3.58
C VAL A 205 -2.16 12.39 2.40
N ASN A 206 -1.53 12.86 1.33
CA ASN A 206 -2.24 13.43 0.19
C ASN A 206 -1.53 13.29 -1.17
N LEU A 207 -0.57 12.37 -1.32
CA LEU A 207 0.02 12.02 -2.61
C LEU A 207 -0.89 11.03 -3.35
N PHE A 208 -1.28 11.39 -4.57
CA PHE A 208 -2.12 10.61 -5.48
C PHE A 208 -1.46 10.60 -6.87
N ASN A 209 -1.96 9.78 -7.78
CA ASN A 209 -1.72 9.93 -9.22
C ASN A 209 -2.90 10.66 -9.91
N LYS A 210 -2.81 10.88 -11.23
CA LYS A 210 -3.90 11.48 -12.01
C LYS A 210 -5.13 10.58 -12.18
N ALA A 211 -5.01 9.27 -11.96
CA ALA A 211 -6.15 8.34 -11.84
C ALA A 211 -6.95 8.49 -10.54
N ASP A 212 -6.61 9.46 -9.69
CA ASP A 212 -7.28 9.73 -8.41
C ASP A 212 -7.06 8.63 -7.34
N LEU A 213 -5.97 7.86 -7.46
CA LEU A 213 -5.64 6.76 -6.56
C LEU A 213 -4.51 7.15 -5.58
N PRO A 214 -4.66 6.84 -4.27
CA PRO A 214 -3.70 7.27 -3.25
C PRO A 214 -2.41 6.44 -3.27
N ALA A 215 -1.31 7.10 -2.97
CA ALA A 215 -0.02 6.45 -2.81
C ALA A 215 0.01 5.55 -1.55
N SER A 216 0.65 4.39 -1.67
CA SER A 216 0.91 3.53 -0.50
C SER A 216 1.94 4.18 0.43
N PRO A 217 1.76 4.15 1.76
CA PRO A 217 2.82 4.45 2.71
C PRO A 217 4.06 3.58 2.46
N PHE A 218 5.24 4.14 2.74
CA PHE A 218 6.52 3.45 2.58
C PHE A 218 7.61 4.02 3.49
N ARG A 219 8.72 3.29 3.57
CA ARG A 219 9.98 3.70 4.18
C ARG A 219 11.15 3.31 3.28
N THR A 220 12.26 4.05 3.30
CA THR A 220 13.48 3.71 2.54
C THR A 220 14.62 3.18 3.40
N ASP A 221 14.41 3.06 4.71
CA ASP A 221 15.35 2.53 5.70
C ASP A 221 15.04 1.08 6.11
N ALA A 222 14.32 0.35 5.26
CA ALA A 222 14.23 -1.10 5.39
C ALA A 222 15.49 -1.75 4.77
N PRO A 223 16.02 -2.84 5.36
CA PRO A 223 17.20 -3.54 4.85
C PRO A 223 16.97 -4.17 3.47
#